data_AF-A0A8I0H3C5-F1
#
_entry.id   AF-A0A8I0H3C5-F1
#
_cell.length_a   1.000
_cell.length_b   1.000
_cell.length_c   1.000
_cell.angle_alpha   90.00
_cell.angle_beta   90.00
_cell.angle_gamma   90.00
#
_symmetry.space_group_name_H-M   'P 1'
#
loop_
_entity.id
_entity.type
_entity.pdbx_description
1 polymer ?
#
loop_
_entity_poly.entity_id
_entity_poly.type
_entity_poly.pdbx_seq_one_letter_code
_entity_poly.pdbx_strand_id
1 'polypeptide(L)'
;MEFVRKGKASKDPETWKIHKQTMIDAGIEEWFIDSCQKIKYMFPKAHAAAYVISAFRIAWYKVHMPVYFYASWLTSKATDV
;
A
#
# COMPACT_ATOMS: atom_id res chain seq x y z
N MET A 1 11.35 8.78 -2.75
CA MET A 1 10.47 7.63 -2.45
C MET A 1 10.53 7.19 -0.98
N GLU A 2 11.70 6.86 -0.43
CA GLU A 2 11.85 6.39 0.97
C GLU A 2 11.29 7.35 2.04
N PHE A 3 11.49 8.65 1.84
CA PHE A 3 11.01 9.69 2.75
C PHE A 3 9.47 9.74 2.80
N VAL A 4 8.84 9.72 1.63
CA VAL A 4 7.39 9.77 1.44
C VAL A 4 6.70 8.51 1.96
N ARG A 5 7.20 7.30 1.63
CA ARG A 5 6.55 6.04 2.04
C ARG A 5 6.49 5.83 3.56
N LYS A 6 7.32 6.54 4.32
CA LYS A 6 7.37 6.52 5.79
C LYS A 6 6.59 7.66 6.42
N GLY A 7 5.88 8.45 5.62
CA GLY A 7 5.07 9.58 6.09
C GLY A 7 5.87 10.75 6.64
N LYS A 8 7.16 10.85 6.29
CA LYS A 8 8.01 11.91 6.83
C LYS A 8 7.69 13.29 6.26
N ALA A 9 7.06 13.38 5.09
CA ALA A 9 6.65 14.65 4.48
C ALA A 9 5.72 15.49 5.38
N SER A 10 4.89 14.84 6.21
CA SER A 10 4.06 15.56 7.19
C SER A 10 4.72 15.74 8.56
N LYS A 11 5.80 15.01 8.85
CA LYS A 11 6.45 14.97 10.17
C LYS A 11 7.73 15.81 10.23
N ASP A 12 8.36 16.04 9.08
CA ASP A 12 9.60 16.79 8.91
C ASP A 12 9.43 17.79 7.75
N PRO A 13 8.81 18.97 8.03
CA PRO A 13 8.52 19.97 7.03
C PRO A 13 9.77 20.63 6.42
N GLU A 14 10.86 20.72 7.18
CA GLU A 14 12.10 21.37 6.72
C GLU A 14 12.79 20.53 5.65
N THR A 15 12.95 19.22 5.89
CA THR A 15 13.47 18.30 4.86
C THR A 15 12.50 18.17 3.68
N TRP A 16 11.19 18.25 3.93
CA TRP A 16 10.18 18.22 2.85
C TRP A 16 10.29 19.40 1.89
N LYS A 17 10.57 20.63 2.36
CA LYS A 17 10.76 21.81 1.50
C LYS A 17 11.89 21.60 0.50
N ILE A 18 13.01 21.00 0.93
CA ILE A 18 14.16 20.70 0.06
C ILE A 18 13.73 19.72 -1.05
N HIS A 19 13.06 18.63 -0.68
CA HIS A 19 12.56 17.64 -1.66
C HIS A 19 11.51 18.24 -2.61
N LYS A 20 10.60 19.07 -2.10
CA LYS A 20 9.59 19.77 -2.90
C LYS A 20 10.27 20.66 -3.94
N GLN A 21 11.29 21.44 -3.56
CA GLN A 21 12.02 22.28 -4.50
C GLN A 21 12.69 21.45 -5.60
N THR A 22 13.38 20.35 -5.25
CA THR A 22 13.98 19.45 -6.24
C THR A 22 12.96 18.89 -7.23
N MET A 23 11.73 18.59 -6.78
CA MET A 23 10.65 18.11 -7.66
C MET A 23 10.12 19.21 -8.58
N ILE A 24 9.99 20.45 -8.08
CA ILE A 24 9.61 21.62 -8.88
C ILE A 24 10.66 21.90 -9.95
N ASP A 25 11.95 21.90 -9.59
CA ASP A 25 13.06 22.15 -10.52
C ASP A 25 13.17 21.05 -11.59
N ALA A 26 12.75 19.83 -11.25
CA ALA A 26 12.64 18.71 -12.20
C ALA A 26 11.38 18.75 -13.09
N GLY A 27 10.54 19.78 -12.95
CA GLY A 27 9.32 19.95 -13.76
C GLY A 27 8.19 18.99 -13.39
N ILE A 28 8.17 18.46 -12.15
CA ILE A 28 7.09 17.59 -11.69
C ILE A 28 5.84 18.43 -11.39
N GLU A 29 4.69 17.97 -11.87
CA GLU A 29 3.41 18.63 -11.69
C GLU A 29 3.01 18.76 -10.20
N GLU A 30 2.42 19.89 -9.84
CA GLU A 30 2.10 20.25 -8.46
C GLU A 30 1.20 19.23 -7.75
N TRP A 31 0.21 18.67 -8.45
CA TRP A 31 -0.71 17.70 -7.87
C TRP A 31 0.01 16.44 -7.37
N PHE A 32 1.10 16.03 -8.03
CA PHE A 32 1.88 14.86 -7.66
C PHE A 32 2.71 15.13 -6.40
N ILE A 33 3.29 16.33 -6.30
CA ILE A 33 4.02 16.81 -5.12
C ILE A 33 3.08 16.84 -3.91
N ASP A 34 1.88 17.40 -4.08
CA ASP A 34 0.87 17.47 -3.02
C ASP A 34 0.35 16.09 -2.62
N SER A 35 0.22 15.16 -3.57
CA SER A 35 -0.09 13.76 -3.30
C SER A 35 1.01 13.11 -2.44
N CYS A 36 2.28 13.35 -2.77
CA CYS A 36 3.43 12.88 -2.01
C CYS A 36 3.43 13.39 -0.55
N GLN A 37 2.99 14.63 -0.32
CA GLN A 37 2.92 15.20 1.02
C GLN A 37 1.87 14.53 1.93
N LYS A 38 0.78 14.03 1.34
CA LYS A 38 -0.37 13.43 2.05
C LYS A 38 -0.10 12.00 2.51
N ILE A 39 0.80 11.28 1.84
CA ILE A 39 1.10 9.87 2.15
C ILE A 39 1.66 9.76 3.57
N LYS A 40 0.98 8.98 4.42
CA LYS A 40 1.44 8.63 5.78
C LYS A 40 2.23 7.32 5.82
N TYR A 41 1.86 6.39 4.94
CA TYR A 41 2.50 5.10 4.78
C TYR A 41 2.24 4.58 3.36
N MET A 42 3.21 3.91 2.76
CA MET A 42 3.04 3.26 1.47
C MET A 42 3.77 1.91 1.45
N PHE A 43 3.05 0.88 1.02
CA PHE A 43 3.59 -0.48 0.92
C PHE A 43 4.62 -0.61 -0.21
N PRO A 44 5.70 -1.38 0.00
CA PRO A 44 6.57 -1.79 -1.09
C PRO A 44 5.83 -2.68 -2.10
N LYS A 45 6.17 -2.56 -3.39
CA LYS A 45 5.55 -3.35 -4.47
C LYS A 45 5.63 -4.86 -4.23
N ALA A 46 6.76 -5.35 -3.72
CA ALA A 46 6.94 -6.77 -3.42
C ALA A 46 5.93 -7.30 -2.38
N HIS A 47 5.65 -6.51 -1.34
CA HIS A 47 4.66 -6.86 -0.33
C HIS A 47 3.26 -6.91 -0.93
N ALA A 48 2.87 -5.88 -1.69
CA ALA A 48 1.58 -5.85 -2.37
C ALA A 48 1.40 -7.05 -3.31
N ALA A 49 2.43 -7.40 -4.11
CA ALA A 49 2.37 -8.54 -5.02
C ALA A 49 2.20 -9.87 -4.27
N ALA A 50 2.95 -10.10 -3.18
CA ALA A 50 2.84 -11.33 -2.40
C ALA A 50 1.44 -11.53 -1.79
N TYR A 51 0.85 -10.45 -1.26
CA TYR A 51 -0.50 -10.49 -0.71
C TYR A 51 -1.54 -10.73 -1.79
N VAL A 52 -1.44 -10.04 -2.93
CA VAL A 52 -2.40 -10.15 -4.02
C VAL A 52 -2.35 -11.52 -4.70
N ILE A 53 -1.16 -12.13 -4.88
CA ILE A 53 -1.04 -13.50 -5.41
C ILE A 53 -1.75 -14.49 -4.49
N SER A 54 -1.55 -14.38 -3.18
CA SER A 54 -2.24 -15.23 -2.20
C SER A 54 -3.76 -15.01 -2.22
N ALA A 55 -4.20 -13.76 -2.33
CA ALA A 55 -5.62 -13.42 -2.44
C ALA A 55 -6.27 -14.02 -3.70
N PHE A 56 -5.59 -13.99 -4.86
CA PHE A 56 -6.09 -14.62 -6.09
C PHE A 56 -6.26 -16.14 -5.94
N ARG A 57 -5.29 -16.81 -5.31
CA ARG A 57 -5.39 -18.26 -5.04
C ARG A 57 -6.60 -18.57 -4.17
N ILE A 58 -6.81 -17.81 -3.10
CA ILE A 58 -7.96 -17.97 -2.20
C ILE A 58 -9.29 -17.66 -2.94
N ALA A 59 -9.33 -16.59 -3.73
CA ALA A 59 -10.51 -16.18 -4.49
C ALA A 59 -10.96 -17.25 -5.49
N TRP A 60 -10.01 -17.94 -6.13
CA TRP A 60 -10.32 -19.03 -7.04
C TRP A 60 -11.12 -20.14 -6.34
N TYR A 61 -10.71 -20.57 -5.14
CA TYR A 61 -11.47 -21.56 -4.36
C TYR A 61 -12.83 -21.01 -3.92
N LYS A 62 -12.90 -19.72 -3.54
CA LYS A 62 -14.19 -19.11 -3.17
C LYS A 62 -15.21 -19.16 -4.30
N VAL A 63 -14.79 -18.93 -5.54
CA VAL A 63 -15.67 -18.88 -6.72
C VAL A 63 -15.96 -20.27 -7.27
N HIS A 64 -14.94 -21.11 -7.43
CA HIS A 64 -15.07 -22.39 -8.14
C HIS A 64 -15.23 -23.61 -7.22
N MET A 65 -14.88 -23.49 -5.94
CA MET A 65 -14.95 -24.57 -4.94
C MET A 65 -15.50 -24.06 -3.58
N PRO A 66 -16.69 -23.43 -3.57
CA PRO A 66 -17.17 -22.66 -2.43
C PRO A 66 -17.28 -23.47 -1.13
N VAL A 67 -17.70 -24.75 -1.19
CA VAL A 67 -17.81 -25.61 0.00
C VAL A 67 -16.46 -25.75 0.71
N TYR A 68 -15.38 -25.92 -0.03
CA TYR A 68 -14.03 -26.05 0.54
C TYR A 68 -13.51 -24.72 1.08
N PHE A 69 -13.80 -23.62 0.38
CA PHE A 69 -13.46 -22.28 0.86
C PHE A 69 -14.14 -22.00 2.20
N TYR A 70 -15.46 -22.20 2.30
CA TYR A 70 -16.21 -21.92 3.53
C TYR A 70 -15.85 -22.88 4.66
N ALA A 71 -15.60 -24.17 4.37
CA ALA A 71 -15.09 -25.10 5.37
C ALA A 71 -13.75 -24.63 5.93
N SER A 72 -12.76 -24.33 5.08
CA SER A 72 -11.45 -23.83 5.51
C SER A 72 -11.56 -22.51 6.26
N TRP A 73 -12.39 -21.57 5.79
CA TRP A 73 -12.60 -20.29 6.45
C TRP A 73 -13.20 -20.45 7.84
N LEU A 74 -14.24 -21.28 7.98
CA LEU A 74 -14.89 -21.51 9.27
C LEU A 74 -14.01 -22.28 10.26
N THR A 75 -13.15 -23.19 9.76
CA THR A 75 -12.21 -23.92 10.60
C THR A 75 -11.02 -23.07 11.06
N SER A 76 -10.49 -22.19 10.19
CA SER A 76 -9.22 -21.50 10.46
C SER A 76 -9.36 -20.03 10.83
N LYS A 77 -10.47 -19.36 10.46
CA LYS A 77 -10.61 -17.90 10.53
C LYS A 77 -11.84 -17.40 11.25
N ALA A 78 -12.85 -18.24 11.52
CA ALA A 78 -14.09 -17.78 12.16
C ALA A 78 -13.90 -17.19 13.57
N THR A 79 -12.84 -17.59 14.27
CA THR A 79 -12.52 -17.11 15.63
C THR A 79 -11.18 -16.38 15.70
N ASP A 80 -10.56 -16.05 14.57
CA ASP A 80 -9.39 -15.18 14.56
C ASP A 80 -9.85 -13.78 14.99
N VAL A 81 -9.38 -13.33 16.16
CA VAL A 81 -9.67 -12.02 16.77
C VAL A 81 -8.59 -11.02 16.41
#